data_AF-D2AYI8-F1
#
_entry.id   AF-D2AYI8-F1
#
_cell.length_a   1.000
_cell.length_b   1.000
_cell.length_c   1.000
_cell.angle_alpha   90.00
_cell.angle_beta   90.00
_cell.angle_gamma   90.00
#
_symmetry.space_group_name_H-M   'P 1'
#
loop_
_entity.id
_entity.type
_entity.pdbx_description
1 polymer ?
#
loop_
_entity_poly.entity_id
_entity_poly.type
_entity_poly.pdbx_seq_one_letter_code
_entity_poly.pdbx_strand_id
1 'polypeptide(L)'
;MPAVRRVTVSPAARCARYRERVSPALQTRLSPALRARLPAALAAVATVAAGLTVRAVTGGWFGKYAGDALYTVLVHALIVLVLPRVPPVRAAAGALAFSWAVELAQLTPVPAALSEASVLARLVLGSTFGAADLVAYAAGAALAATAHALVRRAPSRRSGQRPAVSFRDHA
;
A
#
# COMPACT_ATOMS: atom_id res chain seq x y z
N MET A 1 25.89 -57.91 -11.38
CA MET A 1 25.02 -56.91 -10.70
C MET A 1 25.70 -55.54 -10.79
N PRO A 2 25.15 -54.55 -11.51
CA PRO A 2 25.78 -53.22 -11.60
C PRO A 2 25.48 -52.41 -10.32
N ALA A 3 26.52 -51.77 -9.78
CA ALA A 3 26.45 -50.94 -8.58
C ALA A 3 25.69 -49.64 -8.88
N VAL A 4 24.56 -49.42 -8.21
CA VAL A 4 23.76 -48.19 -8.30
C VAL A 4 24.53 -47.06 -7.60
N ARG A 5 25.12 -46.15 -8.38
CA ARG A 5 25.78 -44.95 -7.87
C ARG A 5 24.71 -43.98 -7.35
N ARG A 6 24.56 -43.85 -6.01
CA ARG A 6 23.69 -42.82 -5.42
C ARG A 6 24.27 -41.43 -5.71
N VAL A 7 23.57 -40.65 -6.52
CA VAL A 7 23.84 -39.23 -6.69
C VAL A 7 23.32 -38.51 -5.44
N THR A 8 24.19 -38.27 -4.47
CA THR A 8 23.89 -37.42 -3.31
C THR A 8 23.95 -35.95 -3.74
N VAL A 9 22.82 -35.41 -4.20
CA VAL A 9 22.74 -33.96 -4.44
C VAL A 9 22.71 -33.26 -3.07
N SER A 10 23.83 -32.64 -2.69
CA SER A 10 23.95 -31.85 -1.46
C SER A 10 22.84 -30.77 -1.39
N PRO A 11 22.15 -30.59 -0.25
CA PRO A 11 21.16 -29.53 -0.07
C PRO A 11 21.70 -28.13 -0.42
N ALA A 12 22.98 -27.87 -0.13
CA ALA A 12 23.65 -26.60 -0.45
C ALA A 12 23.80 -26.37 -1.96
N ALA A 13 24.08 -27.44 -2.72
CA ALA A 13 24.16 -27.38 -4.18
C ALA A 13 22.78 -27.14 -4.84
N ARG A 14 21.68 -27.54 -4.18
CA ARG A 14 20.31 -27.21 -4.60
C ARG A 14 19.97 -25.74 -4.35
N CYS A 15 20.34 -25.17 -3.20
CA CYS A 15 20.12 -23.75 -2.90
C CYS A 15 20.89 -22.82 -3.85
N ALA A 16 22.15 -23.15 -4.16
CA ALA A 16 22.96 -22.39 -5.11
C ALA A 16 22.35 -22.41 -6.53
N ARG A 17 21.94 -23.59 -7.02
CA ARG A 17 21.26 -23.71 -8.32
C ARG A 17 19.85 -23.10 -8.36
N TYR A 18 19.13 -23.06 -7.24
CA TYR A 18 17.83 -22.37 -7.16
C TYR A 18 18.02 -20.86 -7.29
N ARG A 19 19.05 -20.29 -6.63
CA ARG A 19 19.42 -18.87 -6.72
C ARG A 19 19.83 -18.47 -8.15
N GLU A 20 20.52 -19.36 -8.88
CA GLU A 20 20.81 -19.18 -10.31
C GLU A 20 19.58 -19.34 -11.22
N ARG A 21 18.59 -20.16 -10.82
CA ARG A 21 17.35 -20.40 -11.59
C ARG A 21 16.25 -19.36 -11.37
N VAL A 22 16.25 -18.63 -10.26
CA VAL A 22 15.42 -17.42 -10.12
C VAL A 22 15.96 -16.39 -11.10
N SER A 23 15.47 -16.49 -12.33
CA SER A 23 16.09 -15.93 -13.52
C SER A 23 16.28 -14.41 -13.38
N PRO A 24 17.38 -13.83 -13.88
CA PRO A 24 17.60 -12.39 -13.85
C PRO A 24 16.40 -11.62 -14.41
N ALA A 25 15.71 -12.15 -15.42
CA ALA A 25 14.48 -11.59 -15.98
C ALA A 25 13.31 -11.44 -14.97
N LEU A 26 13.15 -12.39 -14.03
CA LEU A 26 12.13 -12.29 -12.98
C LEU A 26 12.53 -11.19 -11.98
N GLN A 27 13.81 -11.10 -11.64
CA GLN A 27 14.35 -10.04 -10.78
C GLN A 27 14.20 -8.66 -11.42
N THR A 28 14.41 -8.54 -12.73
CA THR A 28 14.21 -7.30 -13.50
C THR A 28 12.74 -6.87 -13.55
N ARG A 29 11.79 -7.81 -13.54
CA ARG A 29 10.34 -7.49 -13.56
C ARG A 29 9.76 -7.22 -12.17
N LEU A 30 10.24 -7.92 -11.14
CA LEU A 30 9.77 -7.76 -9.77
C LEU A 30 10.28 -6.46 -9.13
N SER A 31 11.53 -6.07 -9.38
CA SER A 31 12.11 -4.89 -8.72
C SER A 31 11.45 -3.54 -9.11
N PRO A 32 11.00 -3.28 -10.35
CA PRO A 32 10.18 -2.11 -10.67
C PRO A 32 8.78 -2.19 -10.04
N ALA A 33 8.15 -3.37 -10.03
CA ALA A 33 6.82 -3.54 -9.44
C ALA A 33 6.85 -3.33 -7.91
N LEU A 34 7.86 -3.87 -7.23
CA LEU A 34 8.10 -3.66 -5.80
C LEU A 34 8.42 -2.19 -5.49
N ARG A 35 9.29 -1.55 -6.28
CA ARG A 35 9.59 -0.11 -6.12
C ARG A 35 8.37 0.77 -6.32
N ALA A 36 7.48 0.42 -7.24
CA ALA A 36 6.24 1.15 -7.46
C ALA A 36 5.24 0.98 -6.31
N ARG A 37 5.26 -0.17 -5.61
CA ARG A 37 4.36 -0.51 -4.50
C ARG A 37 4.87 -0.10 -3.13
N LEU A 38 6.19 0.00 -2.96
CA LEU A 38 6.83 0.28 -1.66
C LEU A 38 6.32 1.57 -1.01
N PRO A 39 6.17 2.72 -1.70
CA PRO A 39 5.64 3.92 -1.07
C PRO A 39 4.21 3.73 -0.54
N ALA A 40 3.36 3.02 -1.28
CA ALA A 40 1.99 2.73 -0.86
C ALA A 40 1.95 1.78 0.34
N ALA A 41 2.80 0.76 0.36
CA ALA A 41 2.93 -0.15 1.50
C ALA A 41 3.40 0.58 2.76
N LEU A 42 4.43 1.43 2.65
CA LEU A 42 4.92 2.25 3.77
C LEU A 42 3.86 3.23 4.26
N ALA A 43 3.13 3.88 3.33
CA ALA A 43 2.04 4.76 3.69
C ALA A 43 0.93 4.02 4.44
N ALA A 44 0.56 2.80 4.00
CA ALA A 44 -0.43 1.98 4.70
C ALA A 44 0.02 1.64 6.13
N VAL A 45 1.26 1.17 6.32
CA VAL A 45 1.79 0.87 7.66
C VAL A 45 1.84 2.13 8.53
N ALA A 46 2.32 3.25 8.00
CA ALA A 46 2.37 4.51 8.72
C ALA A 46 0.98 5.01 9.13
N THR A 47 -0.02 4.83 8.25
CA THR A 47 -1.41 5.23 8.52
C THR A 47 -2.02 4.37 9.62
N VAL A 48 -1.79 3.05 9.59
CA VAL A 48 -2.25 2.15 10.67
C VAL A 48 -1.59 2.53 12.00
N ALA A 49 -0.28 2.75 12.01
CA ALA A 49 0.43 3.18 13.21
C ALA A 49 -0.13 4.51 13.75
N ALA A 50 -0.33 5.50 12.87
CA ALA A 50 -0.92 6.78 13.24
C ALA A 50 -2.35 6.62 13.81
N GLY A 51 -3.19 5.78 13.19
CA GLY A 51 -4.54 5.51 13.67
C GLY A 51 -4.56 4.86 15.05
N LEU A 52 -3.68 3.88 15.28
CA LEU A 52 -3.52 3.24 16.58
C LEU A 52 -3.01 4.24 17.63
N THR A 53 -2.07 5.11 17.28
CA THR A 53 -1.59 6.16 18.19
C THR A 53 -2.70 7.15 18.54
N VAL A 54 -3.41 7.69 17.53
CA VAL A 54 -4.55 8.59 17.75
C VAL A 54 -5.58 7.94 18.66
N ARG A 55 -5.91 6.67 18.43
CA ARG A 55 -6.86 5.92 19.26
C ARG A 55 -6.37 5.72 20.71
N ALA A 56 -5.06 5.58 20.91
CA ALA A 56 -4.48 5.36 22.23
C ALA A 56 -4.34 6.65 23.05
N VAL A 57 -4.09 7.79 22.40
CA VAL A 57 -3.71 9.05 23.09
C VAL A 57 -4.78 10.14 23.01
N THR A 58 -5.81 9.96 22.19
CA THR A 58 -6.89 10.93 22.02
C THR A 58 -8.26 10.30 22.24
N GLY A 59 -9.26 11.14 22.45
CA GLY A 59 -10.65 10.72 22.62
C GLY A 59 -11.64 11.76 22.10
N GLY A 60 -12.92 11.43 22.24
CA GLY A 60 -14.03 12.27 21.78
C GLY A 60 -14.04 12.50 20.27
N TRP A 61 -14.66 13.60 19.88
CA TRP A 61 -14.79 14.08 18.49
C TRP A 61 -13.48 14.09 17.69
N PHE A 62 -12.36 14.55 18.25
CA PHE A 62 -11.09 14.59 17.53
C PHE A 62 -10.63 13.18 17.13
N GLY A 63 -10.59 12.25 18.09
CA GLY A 63 -10.17 10.87 17.83
C GLY A 63 -11.08 10.17 16.81
N LYS A 64 -12.38 10.48 16.83
CA LYS A 64 -13.35 9.99 15.84
C LYS A 64 -13.00 10.45 14.42
N TYR A 65 -13.03 11.76 14.18
CA TYR A 65 -12.84 12.31 12.83
C TYR A 65 -11.42 12.12 12.30
N ALA A 66 -10.41 12.14 13.18
CA ALA A 66 -9.04 11.79 12.79
C ALA A 66 -8.95 10.32 12.36
N GLY A 67 -9.64 9.42 13.06
CA GLY A 67 -9.77 8.02 12.67
C GLY A 67 -10.41 7.86 11.29
N ASP A 68 -11.51 8.56 11.02
CA ASP A 68 -12.22 8.53 9.73
C ASP A 68 -11.35 9.03 8.58
N ALA A 69 -10.67 10.17 8.76
CA ALA A 69 -9.74 10.67 7.75
C ALA A 69 -8.59 9.68 7.48
N LEU A 70 -7.99 9.09 8.53
CA LEU A 70 -6.93 8.09 8.41
C LEU A 70 -7.42 6.80 7.75
N TYR A 71 -8.69 6.41 7.98
CA TYR A 71 -9.30 5.28 7.31
C TYR A 71 -9.36 5.49 5.78
N THR A 72 -9.82 6.65 5.31
CA THR A 72 -9.82 6.94 3.85
C THR A 72 -8.40 7.00 3.29
N VAL A 73 -7.43 7.54 4.04
CA VAL A 73 -6.01 7.51 3.63
C VAL A 73 -5.51 6.07 3.48
N LEU A 74 -5.87 5.17 4.39
CA LEU A 74 -5.52 3.75 4.33
C LEU A 74 -6.15 3.09 3.10
N VAL A 75 -7.45 3.29 2.84
CA VAL A 75 -8.14 2.75 1.67
C VAL A 75 -7.46 3.23 0.38
N HIS A 76 -7.13 4.52 0.28
CA HIS A 76 -6.37 5.06 -0.85
C HIS A 76 -5.02 4.37 -1.03
N ALA A 77 -4.25 4.18 0.05
CA ALA A 77 -2.97 3.49 -0.01
C ALA A 77 -3.12 2.04 -0.50
N LEU A 78 -4.18 1.33 -0.08
CA LEU A 78 -4.48 -0.02 -0.54
C LEU A 78 -4.86 -0.04 -2.03
N ILE A 79 -5.65 0.92 -2.51
CA ILE A 79 -5.96 1.05 -3.94
C ILE A 79 -4.66 1.22 -4.75
N VAL A 80 -3.75 2.09 -4.32
CA VAL A 80 -2.46 2.29 -5.00
C VAL A 80 -1.56 1.05 -4.89
N LEU A 81 -1.61 0.33 -3.77
CA LEU A 81 -0.86 -0.91 -3.58
C LEU A 81 -1.27 -1.98 -4.61
N VAL A 82 -2.58 -2.13 -4.84
CA VAL A 82 -3.14 -3.06 -5.83
C VAL A 82 -2.92 -2.54 -7.26
N LEU A 83 -3.19 -1.24 -7.48
CA LEU A 83 -3.16 -0.55 -8.78
C LEU A 83 -2.09 0.56 -8.80
N PRO A 84 -0.78 0.25 -8.85
CA PRO A 84 0.30 1.23 -8.67
C PRO A 84 0.41 2.29 -9.78
N ARG A 85 -0.35 2.17 -10.86
CA ARG A 85 -0.40 3.14 -11.96
C ARG A 85 -1.65 4.02 -11.95
N VAL A 86 -2.52 3.86 -10.96
CA VAL A 86 -3.73 4.68 -10.82
C VAL A 86 -3.35 6.15 -10.61
N PRO A 87 -4.01 7.11 -11.29
CA PRO A 87 -3.74 8.52 -11.05
C PRO A 87 -4.26 8.93 -9.66
N PRO A 88 -3.60 9.87 -8.96
CA PRO A 88 -3.94 10.23 -7.57
C PRO A 88 -5.41 10.58 -7.35
N VAL A 89 -6.00 11.36 -8.24
CA VAL A 89 -7.41 11.80 -8.13
C VAL A 89 -8.38 10.62 -8.26
N ARG A 90 -8.11 9.64 -9.14
CA ARG A 90 -8.99 8.47 -9.28
C ARG A 90 -8.90 7.54 -8.09
N ALA A 91 -7.70 7.35 -7.53
CA ALA A 91 -7.55 6.58 -6.29
C ALA A 91 -8.28 7.25 -5.12
N ALA A 92 -8.17 8.57 -5.00
CA ALA A 92 -8.82 9.32 -3.94
C ALA A 92 -10.35 9.29 -4.09
N ALA A 93 -10.87 9.44 -5.32
CA ALA A 93 -12.29 9.30 -5.60
C ALA A 93 -12.80 7.89 -5.26
N GLY A 94 -12.05 6.84 -5.62
CA GLY A 94 -12.40 5.46 -5.27
C GLY A 94 -12.39 5.22 -3.76
N ALA A 95 -11.39 5.76 -3.04
CA ALA A 95 -11.32 5.66 -1.58
C ALA A 95 -12.47 6.40 -0.90
N LEU A 96 -12.78 7.62 -1.34
CA LEU A 96 -13.88 8.41 -0.83
C LEU A 96 -15.23 7.73 -1.07
N ALA A 97 -15.47 7.25 -2.30
CA ALA A 97 -16.69 6.54 -2.64
C ALA A 97 -16.85 5.26 -1.82
N PHE A 98 -15.76 4.53 -1.59
CA PHE A 98 -15.78 3.35 -0.73
C PHE A 98 -16.12 3.71 0.72
N SER A 99 -15.43 4.70 1.31
CA SER A 99 -15.71 5.16 2.68
C SER A 99 -17.16 5.64 2.84
N TRP A 100 -17.66 6.44 1.90
CA TRP A 100 -19.05 6.88 1.91
C TRP A 100 -20.05 5.73 1.71
N ALA A 101 -19.75 4.76 0.85
CA ALA A 101 -20.63 3.61 0.66
C ALA A 101 -20.73 2.77 1.93
N VAL A 102 -19.61 2.57 2.63
CA VAL A 102 -19.58 1.91 3.94
C VAL A 102 -20.42 2.68 4.97
N GLU A 103 -20.29 4.00 5.00
CA GLU A 103 -21.03 4.88 5.90
C GLU A 103 -22.54 4.88 5.61
N LEU A 104 -22.92 4.98 4.33
CA LEU A 104 -24.31 4.95 3.90
C LEU A 104 -24.95 3.57 4.08
N ALA A 105 -24.17 2.48 4.00
CA ALA A 105 -24.68 1.14 4.25
C ALA A 105 -25.21 0.98 5.69
N GLN A 106 -24.74 1.81 6.64
CA GLN A 106 -25.21 1.83 8.03
C GLN A 106 -26.65 2.35 8.17
N LEU A 107 -27.24 2.93 7.10
CA LEU A 107 -28.68 3.21 7.04
C LEU A 107 -29.52 1.95 6.77
N THR A 108 -28.90 0.80 6.58
CA THR A 108 -29.55 -0.49 6.33
C THR A 108 -29.25 -1.49 7.46
N PRO A 109 -30.03 -2.58 7.60
CA PRO A 109 -29.74 -3.64 8.59
C PRO A 109 -28.51 -4.50 8.24
N VAL A 110 -27.99 -4.39 7.00
CA VAL A 110 -26.96 -5.28 6.45
C VAL A 110 -25.65 -5.23 7.24
N PRO A 111 -25.13 -4.07 7.69
CA PRO A 111 -23.87 -4.02 8.40
C PRO A 111 -23.90 -4.71 9.76
N ALA A 112 -25.05 -4.69 10.45
CA ALA A 112 -25.23 -5.39 11.71
C ALA A 112 -25.11 -6.91 11.53
N ALA A 113 -25.79 -7.46 10.53
CA ALA A 113 -25.74 -8.89 10.21
C ALA A 113 -24.33 -9.35 9.79
N LEU A 114 -23.63 -8.57 8.97
CA LEU A 114 -22.25 -8.89 8.56
C LEU A 114 -21.24 -8.75 9.71
N SER A 115 -21.46 -7.77 10.57
CA SER A 115 -20.65 -7.54 11.77
C SER A 115 -20.77 -8.69 12.75
N GLU A 116 -21.94 -9.27 12.96
CA GLU A 116 -22.09 -10.47 13.80
C GLU A 116 -21.26 -11.64 13.25
N ALA A 117 -21.24 -11.79 11.92
CA ALA A 117 -20.53 -12.87 11.24
C ALA A 117 -19.00 -12.71 11.18
N SER A 118 -18.43 -11.50 11.36
CA SER A 118 -16.99 -11.27 11.18
C SER A 118 -16.41 -10.11 11.98
N VAL A 119 -15.27 -10.36 12.65
CA VAL A 119 -14.48 -9.32 13.33
C VAL A 119 -13.96 -8.28 12.34
N LEU A 120 -13.54 -8.70 11.15
CA LEU A 120 -13.09 -7.77 10.10
C LEU A 120 -14.24 -6.91 9.60
N ALA A 121 -15.44 -7.48 9.47
CA ALA A 121 -16.62 -6.72 9.10
C ALA A 121 -16.96 -5.67 10.17
N ARG A 122 -16.89 -6.02 11.47
CA ARG A 122 -17.04 -5.05 12.58
C ARG A 122 -16.03 -3.91 12.52
N LEU A 123 -14.78 -4.21 12.17
CA LEU A 123 -13.71 -3.21 12.08
C LEU A 123 -13.91 -2.28 10.87
N VAL A 124 -14.51 -2.77 9.79
CA VAL A 124 -14.69 -2.02 8.55
C VAL A 124 -16.01 -1.25 8.52
N LEU A 125 -17.09 -1.80 9.07
CA LEU A 125 -18.47 -1.33 8.87
C LEU A 125 -18.92 -0.25 9.87
N GLY A 126 -18.20 0.00 10.95
CA GLY A 126 -18.58 1.04 11.92
C GLY A 126 -19.83 0.69 12.75
N SER A 127 -20.31 1.64 13.55
CA SER A 127 -21.42 1.43 14.50
C SER A 127 -22.71 2.20 14.18
N THR A 128 -22.62 3.39 13.58
CA THR A 128 -23.77 4.28 13.29
C THR A 128 -23.42 5.37 12.27
N PHE A 129 -24.36 5.69 11.38
CA PHE A 129 -24.20 6.77 10.40
C PHE A 129 -23.94 8.15 11.05
N GLY A 130 -22.91 8.86 10.59
CA GLY A 130 -22.60 10.23 10.94
C GLY A 130 -22.36 11.10 9.69
N ALA A 131 -23.25 12.06 9.43
CA ALA A 131 -23.10 12.97 8.29
C ALA A 131 -21.79 13.79 8.31
N ALA A 132 -21.26 14.10 9.51
CA ALA A 132 -19.97 14.76 9.67
C ALA A 132 -18.78 13.87 9.28
N ASP A 133 -18.96 12.54 9.31
CA ASP A 133 -17.91 11.57 8.98
C ASP A 133 -17.60 11.64 7.48
N LEU A 134 -18.60 11.98 6.64
CA LEU A 134 -18.43 12.25 5.21
C LEU A 134 -17.40 13.34 4.93
N VAL A 135 -17.36 14.39 5.76
CA VAL A 135 -16.42 15.50 5.65
C VAL A 135 -15.02 15.06 6.07
N ALA A 136 -14.90 14.27 7.14
CA ALA A 136 -13.63 13.70 7.57
C ALA A 136 -13.03 12.77 6.50
N TYR A 137 -13.86 11.94 5.86
CA TYR A 137 -13.45 11.11 4.73
C TYR A 137 -12.99 11.95 3.53
N ALA A 138 -13.67 13.06 3.23
CA ALA A 138 -13.25 13.98 2.17
C ALA A 138 -11.89 14.62 2.47
N ALA A 139 -11.64 15.01 3.73
CA ALA A 139 -10.35 15.53 4.16
C ALA A 139 -9.24 14.48 4.01
N GLY A 140 -9.49 13.23 4.42
CA GLY A 140 -8.59 12.10 4.22
C GLY A 140 -8.26 11.86 2.75
N ALA A 141 -9.26 11.88 1.87
CA ALA A 141 -9.07 11.74 0.43
C ALA A 141 -8.20 12.85 -0.17
N ALA A 142 -8.42 14.11 0.23
CA ALA A 142 -7.62 15.26 -0.22
C ALA A 142 -6.16 15.15 0.23
N LEU A 143 -5.93 14.77 1.50
CA LEU A 143 -4.59 14.53 2.05
C LEU A 143 -3.86 13.42 1.27
N ALA A 144 -4.53 12.29 1.06
CA ALA A 144 -3.96 11.15 0.34
C ALA A 144 -3.66 11.47 -1.13
N ALA A 145 -4.55 12.19 -1.82
CA ALA A 145 -4.34 12.65 -3.19
C ALA A 145 -3.11 13.57 -3.30
N THR A 146 -2.97 14.51 -2.37
CA THR A 146 -1.87 15.47 -2.32
C THR A 146 -0.54 14.75 -2.08
N ALA A 147 -0.48 13.91 -1.04
CA ALA A 147 0.72 13.13 -0.73
C ALA A 147 1.12 12.22 -1.91
N HIS A 148 0.15 11.53 -2.52
CA HIS A 148 0.41 10.67 -3.67
C HIS A 148 0.91 11.48 -4.89
N ALA A 149 0.34 12.66 -5.16
CA ALA A 149 0.82 13.54 -6.23
C ALA A 149 2.26 14.02 -5.98
N LEU A 150 2.61 14.37 -4.73
CA LEU A 150 3.97 14.79 -4.35
C LEU A 150 4.97 13.64 -4.53
N VAL A 151 4.64 12.44 -4.08
CA VAL A 151 5.49 11.24 -4.25
C VAL A 151 5.73 10.93 -5.72
N ARG A 152 4.70 11.05 -6.58
CA ARG A 152 4.86 10.83 -8.04
C ARG A 152 5.71 11.90 -8.73
N ARG A 153 5.74 13.12 -8.20
CA ARG A 153 6.52 14.25 -8.75
C ARG A 153 7.98 14.23 -8.33
N ALA A 154 8.33 13.51 -7.26
CA ALA A 154 9.70 13.42 -6.78
C ALA A 154 10.62 12.89 -7.89
N PRO A 155 11.58 13.70 -8.40
CA PRO A 155 12.52 13.24 -9.41
C PRO A 155 13.30 12.05 -8.86
N SER A 156 13.50 11.03 -9.69
CA SER A 156 14.41 9.93 -9.38
C SER A 156 15.83 10.50 -9.25
N ARG A 157 16.21 10.98 -8.07
CA ARG A 157 17.57 11.41 -7.73
C ARG A 157 18.48 10.18 -7.73
N ARG A 158 18.86 9.66 -8.90
CA ARG A 158 19.95 8.68 -9.12
C ARG A 158 20.03 8.32 -10.61
N SER A 159 20.74 9.12 -11.39
CA SER A 159 21.46 8.74 -12.63
C SER A 159 22.11 9.95 -13.33
N GLY A 160 22.64 10.89 -12.55
CA GLY A 160 23.19 12.16 -13.07
C GLY A 160 24.67 12.41 -12.83
N GLN A 161 25.48 11.38 -12.56
CA GLN A 161 26.94 11.55 -12.40
C GLN A 161 27.68 10.26 -12.80
N ARG A 162 27.75 10.02 -14.11
CA ARG A 162 28.99 9.46 -14.68
C ARG A 162 29.73 10.66 -15.25
N PRO A 163 30.90 11.07 -14.71
CA PRO A 163 31.74 12.01 -15.42
C PRO A 163 32.06 11.39 -16.77
N ALA A 164 31.79 12.12 -17.85
CA ALA A 164 32.25 11.75 -19.17
C ALA A 164 33.78 11.72 -19.11
N VAL A 165 34.37 10.53 -19.16
CA VAL A 165 35.80 10.39 -19.40
C VAL A 165 36.02 10.83 -20.84
N SER A 166 36.31 12.12 -21.02
CA SER A 166 36.79 12.67 -22.27
C SER A 166 38.23 12.24 -22.44
N PHE A 167 38.46 11.09 -23.08
CA PHE A 167 39.75 10.80 -23.68
C PHE A 167 39.95 11.79 -24.83
N ARG A 168 40.74 12.82 -24.57
CA ARG A 168 41.24 13.72 -25.59
C ARG A 168 42.54 13.09 -26.08
N ASP A 169 42.47 12.41 -27.23
CA ASP A 169 43.65 11.93 -27.92
C ASP A 169 44.47 13.14 -28.36
N HIS A 170 45.65 13.30 -27.76
CA HIS A 170 46.69 14.21 -28.22
C HIS A 170 47.57 13.42 -29.19
N ALA A 171 47.30 13.63 -30.47
CA ALA A 171 48.23 13.34 -31.57
C ALA A 171 49.28 14.46 -31.65
#